data_AF-A0A7I9VKG0-F1
#
_entry.id   AF-A0A7I9VKG0-F1
#
_cell.length_a   1.000
_cell.length_b   1.000
_cell.length_c   1.000
_cell.angle_alpha   90.00
_cell.angle_beta   90.00
_cell.angle_gamma   90.00
#
_symmetry.space_group_name_H-M   'P 1'
#
loop_
_entity.id
_entity.type
_entity.pdbx_description
1 polymer ?
#
loop_
_entity_poly.entity_id
_entity_poly.type
_entity_poly.pdbx_seq_one_letter_code
_entity_poly.pdbx_strand_id
1 'polypeptide(L)'
;MRLVYCLGYGEPELCFAPPKRNAGTRQYWDIFGALAYGSVDAVQPRRSRARNRDGLRDRIHWKIDTLARLQERGIWLLDVSPVALYAPGGGRAVTGSRYRDLVRSAFTQFIGPRLSRFHKLNQVWVIGYDLARHLEPVAAKWLARDHVIIQPQGERACPGRLRTDLSRMVRAAQRHAR
;
A
#
# COMPACT_ATOMS: atom_id res chain seq x y z
N MET A 1 -12.03 0.11 -11.61
CA MET A 1 -11.98 0.34 -10.15
C MET A 1 -10.72 1.12 -9.82
N ARG A 2 -10.85 2.44 -9.60
CA ARG A 2 -9.82 3.26 -8.94
C ARG A 2 -9.93 2.92 -7.46
N LEU A 3 -9.08 2.02 -6.97
CA LEU A 3 -9.01 1.71 -5.55
C LEU A 3 -8.28 2.88 -4.87
N VAL A 4 -9.04 3.95 -4.62
CA VAL A 4 -8.53 5.13 -3.92
C VAL A 4 -8.33 4.71 -2.47
N TYR A 5 -7.07 4.60 -2.06
CA TYR A 5 -6.70 4.44 -0.67
C TYR A 5 -7.40 5.53 0.15
N CYS A 6 -8.16 5.16 1.19
CA CYS A 6 -9.04 6.11 1.88
C CYS A 6 -8.24 7.25 2.51
N LEU A 7 -8.39 8.47 1.97
CA LEU A 7 -7.70 9.68 2.44
C LEU A 7 -8.02 9.99 3.90
N GLY A 8 -9.27 9.73 4.32
CA GLY A 8 -9.76 9.96 5.68
C GLY A 8 -9.39 8.87 6.69
N TYR A 9 -8.76 7.77 6.27
CA TYR A 9 -8.35 6.75 7.22
C TYR A 9 -7.17 7.25 8.07
N GLY A 10 -7.31 7.15 9.40
CA GLY A 10 -6.44 7.82 10.37
C GLY A 10 -6.83 9.26 10.75
N GLU A 11 -7.89 9.82 10.16
CA GLU A 11 -8.31 11.21 10.34
C GLU A 11 -9.74 11.27 10.93
N PRO A 12 -9.93 10.99 12.24
CA PRO A 12 -11.25 10.97 12.86
C PRO A 12 -12.00 12.30 12.77
N GLU A 13 -11.29 13.41 12.61
CA GLU A 13 -11.84 14.75 12.39
C GLU A 13 -12.66 14.88 11.09
N LEU A 14 -12.49 13.96 10.13
CA LEU A 14 -13.26 13.93 8.88
C LEU A 14 -14.55 13.09 8.98
N CYS A 15 -14.78 12.40 10.10
CA CYS A 15 -15.93 11.52 10.28
C CYS A 15 -17.09 12.26 10.96
N PHE A 16 -18.30 12.18 10.42
CA PHE A 16 -19.53 12.67 11.09
C PHE A 16 -19.77 12.00 12.45
N ALA A 17 -19.40 10.73 12.59
CA ALA A 17 -19.36 10.00 13.85
C ALA A 17 -17.95 9.41 14.03
N PRO A 18 -17.06 10.09 14.77
CA PRO A 18 -15.67 9.65 14.91
C PRO A 18 -15.59 8.25 15.54
N PRO A 19 -14.92 7.29 14.89
CA PRO A 19 -14.72 5.96 15.47
C PRO A 19 -13.85 6.04 16.74
N LYS A 20 -14.16 5.21 17.73
CA LYS A 20 -13.38 5.11 18.99
C LYS A 20 -11.90 4.79 18.76
N ARG A 21 -11.58 4.04 17.69
CA ARG A 21 -10.22 3.70 17.26
C ARG A 21 -10.08 3.91 15.76
N ASN A 22 -9.18 4.79 15.36
CA ASN A 22 -8.82 5.04 13.96
C ASN A 22 -7.35 5.44 13.88
N ALA A 23 -6.48 4.44 14.06
CA ALA A 23 -5.03 4.65 13.96
C ALA A 23 -4.60 4.90 12.50
N GLY A 24 -5.47 4.60 11.53
CA GLY A 24 -5.15 4.62 10.11
C GLY A 24 -4.07 3.61 9.74
N THR A 25 -3.49 3.82 8.57
CA THR A 25 -2.40 3.01 8.00
C THR A 25 -1.21 3.88 7.62
N ARG A 26 -0.72 4.69 8.57
CA ARG A 26 0.37 5.66 8.34
C ARG A 26 1.60 5.04 7.67
N GLN A 27 1.90 3.78 7.97
CA GLN A 27 3.08 3.10 7.44
C GLN A 27 2.98 2.85 5.93
N TYR A 28 1.77 2.66 5.39
CA TYR A 28 1.56 2.58 3.96
C TYR A 28 1.72 3.95 3.30
N TRP A 29 1.24 5.01 3.95
CA TRP A 29 1.48 6.37 3.49
C TRP A 29 2.98 6.70 3.46
N ASP A 30 3.77 6.25 4.43
CA ASP A 30 5.23 6.42 4.39
C ASP A 30 5.87 5.71 3.18
N ILE A 31 5.39 4.51 2.81
CA ILE A 31 5.83 3.82 1.58
C ILE A 31 5.46 4.64 0.35
N PHE A 32 4.23 5.17 0.30
CA PHE A 32 3.74 5.97 -0.82
C PHE A 32 4.52 7.28 -0.97
N GLY A 33 4.80 7.97 0.14
CA GLY A 33 5.65 9.16 0.16
C GLY A 33 7.06 8.83 -0.32
N ALA A 34 7.65 7.75 0.18
CA ALA A 34 8.99 7.35 -0.23
C ALA A 34 9.11 7.09 -1.74
N LEU A 35 8.07 6.48 -2.32
CA LEU A 35 7.97 6.34 -3.76
C LEU A 35 7.78 7.71 -4.41
N ALA A 36 6.74 8.46 -4.07
CA ALA A 36 6.38 9.74 -4.68
C ALA A 36 7.53 10.74 -4.73
N TYR A 37 8.28 10.87 -3.64
CA TYR A 37 9.39 11.82 -3.49
C TYR A 37 10.77 11.20 -3.74
N GLY A 38 10.84 9.89 -3.99
CA GLY A 38 12.11 9.21 -4.27
C GLY A 38 13.07 9.13 -3.09
N SER A 39 12.58 9.19 -1.85
CA SER A 39 13.40 9.18 -0.63
C SER A 39 12.71 8.40 0.48
N VAL A 40 13.41 7.46 1.12
CA VAL A 40 12.87 6.68 2.25
C VAL A 40 12.54 7.51 3.49
N ASP A 41 12.96 8.78 3.53
CA ASP A 41 12.71 9.69 4.64
C ASP A 41 11.48 10.60 4.37
N ALA A 42 10.87 10.50 3.19
CA ALA A 42 9.64 11.22 2.84
C ALA A 42 8.42 10.54 3.48
N VAL A 43 8.20 10.82 4.77
CA VAL A 43 7.13 10.24 5.58
C VAL A 43 5.94 11.17 5.72
N GLN A 44 4.74 10.60 5.95
CA GLN A 44 3.53 11.39 6.18
C GLN A 44 3.70 12.25 7.44
N PRO A 45 3.32 13.55 7.42
CA PRO A 45 3.30 14.41 8.60
C PRO A 45 2.55 13.75 9.75
N ARG A 46 3.16 13.75 10.94
CA ARG A 46 2.60 13.10 12.11
C ARG A 46 1.61 14.02 12.82
N ARG A 47 0.57 13.43 13.40
CA ARG A 47 -0.35 14.17 14.26
C ARG A 47 0.41 14.68 15.48
N SER A 48 0.48 15.99 15.64
CA SER A 48 1.02 16.60 16.85
C SER A 48 0.08 16.29 18.03
N ARG A 49 0.62 16.30 19.26
CA ARG A 49 -0.20 16.14 20.47
C ARG A 49 -1.19 17.31 20.65
N ALA A 50 -0.85 18.49 20.15
CA ALA A 50 -1.74 19.63 20.07
C ALA A 50 -2.71 19.43 18.89
N ARG A 51 -4.01 19.26 19.15
CA ARG A 51 -5.03 19.08 18.11
C ARG A 51 -5.30 20.41 17.37
N ASN A 52 -4.35 20.88 16.56
CA ASN A 52 -4.56 22.04 15.70
C ASN A 52 -5.22 21.64 14.37
N ARG A 53 -6.10 22.50 13.84
CA ARG A 53 -6.74 22.28 12.54
C ARG A 53 -5.74 22.37 11.39
N ASP A 54 -4.70 23.17 11.54
CA ASP A 54 -3.64 23.33 10.53
C ASP A 54 -2.92 22.00 10.27
N GLY A 55 -2.65 21.21 11.31
CA GLY A 55 -2.04 19.90 11.16
C GLY A 55 -2.92 18.88 10.43
N LEU A 56 -4.26 19.00 10.47
CA LEU A 56 -5.15 18.14 9.68
C LEU A 56 -5.06 18.51 8.20
N ARG A 57 -5.14 19.81 7.89
CA ARG A 57 -5.04 20.34 6.52
C ARG A 57 -3.74 19.90 5.87
N ASP A 58 -2.61 20.03 6.57
CA ASP A 58 -1.29 19.62 6.07
C ASP A 58 -1.21 18.11 5.77
N ARG A 59 -1.79 17.27 6.64
CA ARG A 59 -1.82 15.81 6.41
C ARG A 59 -2.67 15.42 5.21
N ILE A 60 -3.81 16.08 5.00
CA ILE A 60 -4.66 15.81 3.84
C ILE A 60 -4.01 16.28 2.55
N HIS A 61 -3.45 17.50 2.52
CA HIS A 61 -2.70 17.98 1.35
C HIS A 61 -1.54 17.07 1.02
N TRP A 62 -0.76 16.64 2.02
CA TRP A 62 0.34 15.72 1.80
C TRP A 62 -0.10 14.39 1.17
N LYS A 63 -1.25 13.82 1.60
CA LYS A 63 -1.80 12.59 1.01
C LYS A 63 -2.22 12.81 -0.45
N ILE A 64 -2.87 13.94 -0.74
CA ILE A 64 -3.30 14.31 -2.10
C ILE A 64 -2.07 14.49 -3.01
N ASP A 65 -1.09 15.29 -2.58
CA ASP A 65 0.16 15.53 -3.31
C ASP A 65 0.93 14.23 -3.56
N THR A 66 0.98 13.35 -2.57
CA THR A 66 1.60 12.04 -2.71
C THR A 66 0.92 11.22 -3.81
N LEU A 67 -0.41 11.16 -3.84
CA LEU A 67 -1.14 10.43 -4.88
C LEU A 67 -0.96 11.07 -6.26
N ALA A 68 -0.98 12.40 -6.36
CA ALA A 68 -0.75 13.12 -7.62
C ALA A 68 0.64 12.81 -8.17
N ARG A 69 1.68 12.86 -7.34
CA ARG A 69 3.06 12.52 -7.73
C ARG A 69 3.23 11.05 -8.11
N LEU A 70 2.56 10.12 -7.42
CA LEU A 70 2.55 8.72 -7.84
C LEU A 70 1.96 8.58 -9.24
N GLN A 71 0.83 9.25 -9.51
CA GLN A 71 0.18 9.26 -10.81
C GLN A 71 1.09 9.86 -11.90
N GLU A 72 1.70 11.02 -11.65
CA GLU A 72 2.65 11.67 -12.57
C GLU A 72 3.84 10.76 -12.92
N ARG A 73 4.27 9.94 -11.95
CA ARG A 73 5.35 8.96 -12.13
C ARG A 73 4.88 7.63 -12.72
N GLY A 74 3.61 7.52 -13.10
CA GLY A 74 3.03 6.29 -13.65
C GLY A 74 2.97 5.12 -12.65
N ILE A 75 3.02 5.40 -11.35
CA ILE A 75 2.93 4.40 -10.29
C ILE A 75 1.47 4.24 -9.87
N TRP A 76 0.98 3.01 -9.96
CA TRP A 76 -0.39 2.66 -9.62
C TRP A 76 -0.42 1.78 -8.37
N LEU A 77 -1.35 2.07 -7.47
CA LEU A 77 -1.61 1.27 -6.28
C LEU A 77 -2.80 0.34 -6.55
N LEU A 78 -2.65 -0.95 -6.26
CA LEU A 78 -3.71 -1.93 -6.37
C LEU A 78 -3.81 -2.72 -5.08
N ASP A 79 -5.03 -2.83 -4.54
CA ASP A 79 -5.33 -3.83 -3.53
C ASP A 79 -5.57 -5.17 -4.23
N VAL A 80 -4.94 -6.22 -3.72
CA VAL A 80 -5.08 -7.58 -4.28
C VAL A 80 -6.44 -8.18 -3.95
N SER A 81 -7.03 -7.84 -2.81
CA SER A 81 -8.35 -8.32 -2.44
C SER A 81 -9.34 -7.17 -2.45
N PRO A 82 -10.18 -7.02 -3.48
CA PRO A 82 -11.25 -6.04 -3.46
C PRO A 82 -12.33 -6.40 -2.41
N VAL A 83 -12.29 -7.62 -1.87
CA VAL A 83 -13.21 -8.10 -0.83
C VAL A 83 -12.54 -8.00 0.53
N ALA A 84 -12.93 -6.98 1.29
CA ALA A 84 -12.47 -6.74 2.66
C ALA A 84 -13.24 -7.62 3.65
N LEU A 85 -12.86 -8.90 3.77
CA LEU A 85 -13.47 -9.83 4.74
C LEU A 85 -12.79 -9.72 6.11
N TYR A 86 -13.15 -8.67 6.85
CA TYR A 86 -12.71 -8.48 8.23
C TYR A 86 -13.83 -8.86 9.20
N ALA A 87 -13.47 -9.59 10.25
CA ALA A 87 -14.33 -9.81 11.40
C ALA A 87 -14.38 -8.52 12.26
N PRO A 88 -15.44 -8.34 13.08
CA PRO A 88 -15.48 -7.26 14.07
C PRO A 88 -14.17 -7.19 14.88
N GLY A 89 -13.63 -5.99 15.05
CA GLY A 89 -12.33 -5.78 15.70
C GLY A 89 -11.10 -5.94 14.78
N GLY A 90 -11.29 -6.19 13.48
CA GLY A 90 -10.20 -6.25 12.50
C GLY A 90 -9.53 -7.62 12.38
N GLY A 91 -10.12 -8.66 12.96
CA GLY A 91 -9.68 -10.03 12.78
C GLY A 91 -9.84 -10.49 11.32
N ARG A 92 -9.05 -11.47 10.89
CA ARG A 92 -9.24 -12.09 9.57
C ARG A 92 -10.47 -12.98 9.63
N ALA A 93 -11.49 -12.70 8.82
CA ALA A 93 -12.66 -13.57 8.73
C ALA A 93 -12.36 -14.88 7.98
N VAL A 94 -11.31 -14.89 7.15
CA VAL A 94 -10.87 -16.06 6.38
C VAL A 94 -9.37 -16.28 6.59
N THR A 95 -8.98 -17.52 6.87
CA THR A 95 -7.59 -17.93 7.14
C THR A 95 -7.20 -19.17 6.34
N GLY A 96 -5.93 -19.58 6.44
CA GLY A 96 -5.44 -20.84 5.87
C GLY A 96 -5.57 -20.95 4.35
N SER A 97 -5.96 -22.14 3.86
CA SER A 97 -6.16 -22.41 2.43
C SER A 97 -7.22 -21.52 1.80
N ARG A 98 -8.34 -21.28 2.49
CA ARG A 98 -9.42 -20.43 1.98
C ARG A 98 -8.97 -19.00 1.69
N TYR A 99 -8.10 -18.44 2.54
CA TYR A 99 -7.54 -17.11 2.30
C TYR A 99 -6.65 -17.09 1.06
N ARG A 100 -5.82 -18.13 0.89
CA ARG A 100 -4.96 -18.30 -0.28
C ARG A 100 -5.78 -18.39 -1.57
N ASP A 101 -6.84 -19.18 -1.57
CA ASP A 101 -7.70 -19.38 -2.74
C ASP A 101 -8.46 -18.09 -3.08
N LEU A 102 -8.94 -17.37 -2.07
CA LEU A 102 -9.58 -16.06 -2.25
C LEU A 102 -8.61 -15.06 -2.88
N VAL A 103 -7.39 -14.93 -2.36
CA VAL A 103 -6.36 -14.03 -2.90
C VAL A 103 -6.02 -14.37 -4.36
N ARG A 104 -5.84 -15.65 -4.67
CA ARG A 104 -5.55 -16.11 -6.04
C ARG A 104 -6.70 -15.83 -6.98
N SER A 105 -7.92 -16.18 -6.58
CA SER A 105 -9.14 -15.94 -7.35
C SER A 105 -9.34 -14.45 -7.62
N ALA A 106 -9.20 -13.61 -6.59
CA ALA A 106 -9.29 -12.16 -6.72
C ALA A 106 -8.25 -11.60 -7.69
N PHE A 107 -7.00 -12.07 -7.60
CA PHE A 107 -5.95 -11.65 -8.52
C PHE A 107 -6.28 -12.04 -9.97
N THR A 108 -6.60 -13.32 -10.21
CA THR A 108 -6.89 -13.84 -11.56
C THR A 108 -8.12 -13.17 -12.19
N GLN A 109 -9.15 -12.85 -11.40
CA GLN A 109 -10.38 -12.25 -11.92
C GLN A 109 -10.28 -10.72 -12.10
N PHE A 110 -9.63 -10.01 -11.18
CA PHE A 110 -9.71 -8.55 -11.14
C PHE A 110 -8.40 -7.82 -11.44
N ILE A 111 -7.26 -8.41 -11.08
CA ILE A 111 -5.94 -7.74 -11.15
C ILE A 111 -5.18 -8.16 -12.42
N GLY A 112 -4.98 -9.46 -12.63
CA GLY A 112 -4.28 -10.01 -13.80
C GLY A 112 -4.80 -9.47 -15.14
N PRO A 113 -6.12 -9.47 -15.40
CA PRO A 113 -6.68 -8.91 -16.63
C PRO A 113 -6.39 -7.41 -16.82
N ARG A 114 -6.21 -6.65 -15.73
CA ARG A 114 -5.83 -5.23 -15.82
C ARG A 114 -4.35 -5.07 -16.09
N LEU A 115 -3.51 -5.88 -15.45
CA LEU A 115 -2.07 -5.88 -15.71
C LEU A 115 -1.80 -6.20 -17.19
N SER A 116 -2.56 -7.12 -17.79
CA SER A 116 -2.48 -7.45 -19.22
C SER A 116 -2.87 -6.31 -20.17
N ARG A 117 -3.59 -5.29 -19.69
CA ARG A 117 -4.03 -4.15 -20.52
C ARG A 117 -2.98 -3.04 -20.62
N PHE A 118 -1.95 -3.06 -19.77
CA PHE A 118 -0.88 -2.07 -19.88
C PHE A 118 0.01 -2.42 -21.07
N HIS A 119 0.06 -1.51 -22.06
CA HIS A 119 0.99 -1.62 -23.20
C HIS A 119 2.46 -1.64 -22.75
N LYS A 120 2.77 -0.94 -21.65
CA LYS A 120 4.10 -0.93 -21.02
C LYS A 120 3.95 -1.01 -19.51
N LEU A 121 4.27 -2.17 -18.94
CA LEU A 121 4.34 -2.40 -17.51
C LEU A 121 5.79 -2.69 -17.14
N ASN A 122 6.47 -1.71 -16.53
CA ASN A 122 7.91 -1.82 -16.24
C ASN A 122 8.18 -2.80 -15.08
N GLN A 123 7.34 -2.78 -14.04
CA GLN A 123 7.53 -3.57 -12.83
C GLN A 123 6.22 -3.71 -12.05
N VAL A 124 6.07 -4.85 -11.36
CA VAL A 124 5.05 -5.07 -10.33
C VAL A 124 5.76 -5.39 -9.03
N TRP A 125 5.31 -4.77 -7.94
CA TRP A 125 5.83 -4.97 -6.59
C TRP A 125 4.72 -5.42 -5.65
N VAL A 126 5.05 -6.29 -4.68
CA VAL A 126 4.12 -6.76 -3.65
C VAL A 126 4.59 -6.34 -2.26
N ILE A 127 3.66 -5.80 -1.47
CA ILE A 127 3.87 -5.48 -0.05
C ILE A 127 3.41 -6.68 0.77
N GLY A 128 4.36 -7.48 1.26
CA GLY A 128 4.13 -8.65 2.10
C GLY A 128 4.60 -9.96 1.46
N TYR A 129 5.56 -10.63 2.11
CA TYR A 129 6.11 -11.90 1.64
C TYR A 129 5.09 -13.06 1.58
N ASP A 130 4.20 -13.17 2.56
CA ASP A 130 3.17 -14.21 2.54
C ASP A 130 2.17 -14.00 1.39
N LEU A 131 1.82 -12.74 1.11
CA LEU A 131 0.98 -12.38 -0.02
C LEU A 131 1.66 -12.77 -1.34
N ALA A 132 2.94 -12.42 -1.50
CA ALA A 132 3.71 -12.79 -2.69
C ALA A 132 3.76 -14.32 -2.89
N ARG A 133 3.97 -15.09 -1.81
CA ARG A 133 3.95 -16.56 -1.86
C ARG A 133 2.60 -17.13 -2.30
N HIS A 134 1.49 -16.51 -1.90
CA HIS A 134 0.17 -16.94 -2.34
C HIS A 134 -0.10 -16.62 -3.80
N LEU A 135 0.42 -15.49 -4.29
CA LEU A 135 0.25 -15.02 -5.66
C LEU A 135 1.18 -15.70 -6.66
N GLU A 136 2.31 -16.28 -6.23
CA GLU A 136 3.34 -16.82 -7.12
C GLU A 136 2.79 -17.70 -8.26
N PRO A 137 1.87 -18.67 -8.03
CA PRO A 137 1.35 -19.50 -9.11
C PRO A 137 0.49 -18.77 -10.16
N VAL A 138 -0.06 -17.60 -9.81
CA VAL A 138 -0.98 -16.84 -10.68
C VAL A 138 -0.37 -15.53 -11.17
N ALA A 139 0.72 -15.06 -10.56
CA ALA A 139 1.32 -13.76 -10.82
C ALA A 139 2.76 -13.83 -11.35
N ALA A 140 3.35 -15.02 -11.50
CA ALA A 140 4.74 -15.22 -11.94
C ALA A 140 5.10 -14.49 -13.23
N LYS A 141 4.14 -14.29 -14.14
CA LYS A 141 4.34 -13.52 -15.39
C LYS A 141 4.71 -12.05 -15.15
N TRP A 142 4.26 -11.45 -14.04
CA TRP A 142 4.44 -10.02 -13.78
C TRP A 142 5.34 -9.73 -12.58
N LEU A 143 5.43 -10.66 -11.62
CA LEU A 143 6.10 -10.45 -10.35
C LEU A 143 7.49 -11.09 -10.33
N ALA A 144 8.54 -10.27 -10.36
CA ALA A 144 9.90 -10.73 -10.10
C ALA A 144 10.07 -11.13 -8.62
N ARG A 145 10.89 -12.14 -8.35
CA ARG A 145 11.08 -12.70 -6.99
C ARG A 145 11.58 -11.67 -5.97
N ASP A 146 12.38 -10.70 -6.41
CA ASP A 146 12.97 -9.64 -5.58
C ASP A 146 12.11 -8.37 -5.48
N HIS A 147 10.99 -8.31 -6.22
CA HIS A 147 10.01 -7.22 -6.18
C HIS A 147 8.97 -7.41 -5.07
N VAL A 148 9.46 -7.76 -3.88
CA VAL A 148 8.64 -7.96 -2.68
C VAL A 148 9.28 -7.20 -1.54
N ILE A 149 8.49 -6.43 -0.81
CA ILE A 149 8.92 -5.78 0.44
C ILE A 149 8.17 -6.39 1.62
N ILE A 150 8.74 -6.33 2.82
CA ILE A 150 8.02 -6.73 4.04
C ILE A 150 6.76 -5.86 4.24
N GLN A 151 5.68 -6.46 4.75
CA GLN A 151 4.52 -5.69 5.19
C GLN A 151 4.88 -4.85 6.42
N PRO A 152 4.35 -3.63 6.60
CA PRO A 152 4.75 -2.77 7.71
C PRO A 152 4.59 -3.38 9.12
N GLN A 153 3.61 -4.26 9.30
CA GLN A 153 3.38 -4.96 10.57
C GLN A 153 4.47 -5.99 10.88
N GLY A 154 5.17 -6.49 9.86
CA GLY A 154 6.28 -7.44 9.98
C GLY A 154 7.57 -6.80 10.51
N GLU A 155 7.68 -5.47 10.51
CA GLU A 155 8.84 -4.74 11.05
C GLU A 155 9.11 -5.06 12.52
N ARG A 156 8.06 -5.42 13.29
CA ARG A 156 8.21 -5.86 14.69
C ARG A 156 9.04 -7.13 14.83
N ALA A 157 8.92 -8.05 13.87
CA ALA A 157 9.64 -9.32 13.87
C ALA A 157 11.03 -9.20 13.24
N CYS A 158 11.24 -8.23 12.35
CA CYS A 158 12.52 -8.00 11.68
C CYS A 158 12.80 -6.50 11.53
N PRO A 159 13.30 -5.83 12.59
CA PRO A 159 13.57 -4.40 12.57
C PRO A 159 14.59 -4.00 11.49
N GLY A 160 14.34 -2.87 10.83
CA GLY A 160 15.18 -2.33 9.75
C GLY A 160 14.90 -2.95 8.38
N ARG A 161 14.18 -4.07 8.30
CA ARG A 161 13.91 -4.76 7.04
C ARG A 161 13.07 -3.93 6.09
N LEU A 162 12.04 -3.23 6.60
CA LEU A 162 11.21 -2.36 5.77
C LEU A 162 12.04 -1.25 5.14
N ARG A 163 12.95 -0.61 5.89
CA ARG A 163 13.80 0.46 5.33
C ARG A 163 14.71 -0.07 4.22
N THR A 164 15.32 -1.24 4.41
CA THR A 164 16.16 -1.88 3.39
C THR A 164 15.37 -2.25 2.13
N ASP A 165 14.23 -2.91 2.30
CA ASP A 165 13.37 -3.31 1.17
C ASP A 165 12.79 -2.09 0.44
N LEU A 166 12.35 -1.06 1.18
CA LEU A 166 11.84 0.18 0.61
C LEU A 166 12.92 0.94 -0.16
N SER A 167 14.16 0.98 0.35
CA SER A 167 15.29 1.58 -0.37
C SER A 167 15.53 0.88 -1.72
N ARG A 168 15.38 -0.45 -1.78
CA ARG A 168 15.47 -1.22 -3.04
C ARG A 168 14.35 -0.82 -4.00
N MET A 169 13.11 -0.77 -3.51
CA MET A 169 11.95 -0.40 -4.32
C MET A 169 12.04 1.03 -4.86
N VAL A 170 12.47 2.00 -4.05
CA VAL A 170 12.65 3.40 -4.46
C VAL A 170 13.70 3.52 -5.57
N ARG A 171 14.86 2.88 -5.41
CA ARG A 171 15.91 2.84 -6.46
C ARG A 171 15.38 2.23 -7.75
N ALA A 172 14.63 1.14 -7.67
CA ALA A 172 14.03 0.51 -8.84
C ALA A 172 13.04 1.44 -9.56
N ALA A 173 12.17 2.12 -8.81
CA ALA A 173 11.23 3.09 -9.35
C ALA A 173 11.90 4.29 -10.03
N GLN A 174 13.06 4.74 -9.55
CA GLN A 174 13.80 5.85 -10.14
C GLN A 174 14.45 5.51 -11.49
N ARG A 175 14.85 4.25 -11.72
CA ARG A 175 15.48 3.82 -12.99
C ARG A 175 14.56 3.91 -14.21
N HIS A 176 13.23 3.88 -13.99
CA HIS A 176 12.23 3.88 -15.05
C HIS A 176 11.48 5.21 -15.20
N ALA A 177 11.91 6.25 -14.44
CA ALA A 177 11.36 7.60 -14.53
C ALA A 177 12.10 8.48 -15.57
N ARG A 178 12.88 7.86 -16.46
CA ARG A 178 13.63 8.50 -17.55
C ARG A 178 13.18 7.96 -18.90
#